data_AF-A0A258BWD0-F1
#
_entry.id   AF-A0A258BWD0-F1
#
_cell.length_a   1.000
_cell.length_b   1.000
_cell.length_c   1.000
_cell.angle_alpha   90.00
_cell.angle_beta   90.00
_cell.angle_gamma   90.00
#
_symmetry.space_group_name_H-M   'P 1'
#
loop_
_entity.id
_entity.type
_entity.pdbx_description
1 polymer ?
#
loop_
_entity_poly.entity_id
_entity_poly.type
_entity_poly.pdbx_seq_one_letter_code
_entity_poly.pdbx_strand_id
1 'polypeptide(L)'
;LYACYDKLKTMGVPFMTAPPATYYEMLDGRLPGHGEDVKGLQSRGLLLDGTTEGGSPRLLLQIFAQAQVGPVFFEFIQRKGDYKDGFGEGNFKALFESMERDQIQRGVLKTEEKV
;
A
#
# COMPACT_ATOMS: atom_id res chain seq x y z
N LEU A 1 12.69 -1.09 0.36
CA LEU A 1 11.55 -1.33 -0.55
C LEU A 1 11.76 -0.65 -1.90
N TYR A 2 12.07 0.65 -1.95
CA TYR A 2 12.31 1.39 -3.21
C TYR A 2 13.15 0.64 -4.26
N ALA A 3 14.38 0.25 -3.92
CA ALA A 3 15.25 -0.49 -4.86
C ALA A 3 14.69 -1.87 -5.27
N CYS A 4 13.88 -2.51 -4.41
CA CYS A 4 13.21 -3.76 -4.74
C CYS A 4 12.09 -3.50 -5.77
N TYR A 5 11.24 -2.51 -5.51
CA TYR A 5 10.21 -2.07 -6.46
C TYR A 5 10.80 -1.73 -7.82
N ASP A 6 11.86 -0.90 -7.85
CA ASP A 6 12.47 -0.45 -9.11
C ASP A 6 12.96 -1.65 -9.93
N LYS A 7 13.62 -2.63 -9.30
CA LYS A 7 14.04 -3.87 -9.98
C LYS A 7 12.86 -4.69 -10.47
N LEU A 8 11.85 -4.95 -9.64
CA LEU A 8 10.67 -5.71 -10.02
C LEU A 8 9.91 -5.04 -11.17
N LYS A 9 9.84 -3.71 -11.17
CA LYS A 9 9.22 -2.93 -12.24
C LYS A 9 9.99 -3.10 -13.56
N THR A 10 11.32 -3.06 -13.53
CA THR A 10 12.13 -3.33 -14.74
C THR A 10 12.01 -4.76 -15.25
N MET A 11 11.69 -5.72 -14.38
CA MET A 11 11.41 -7.11 -14.73
C MET A 11 9.98 -7.35 -15.23
N GLY A 12 9.14 -6.30 -15.31
CA GLY A 12 7.78 -6.39 -15.85
C GLY A 12 6.73 -6.87 -14.85
N VAL A 13 7.01 -6.85 -13.55
CA VAL A 13 6.01 -7.22 -12.53
C VAL A 13 4.84 -6.23 -12.54
N PRO A 14 3.59 -6.70 -12.75
CA PRO A 14 2.41 -5.84 -12.68
C PRO A 14 2.04 -5.58 -11.22
N PHE A 15 1.90 -4.31 -10.85
CA PHE A 15 1.46 -3.88 -9.52
C PHE A 15 0.01 -3.39 -9.55
N MET A 16 -0.67 -3.48 -8.39
CA MET A 16 -2.00 -2.91 -8.23
C MET A 16 -1.98 -1.38 -8.44
N THR A 17 -3.15 -0.82 -8.74
CA THR A 17 -3.32 0.62 -8.95
C THR A 17 -2.92 1.39 -7.68
N ALA A 18 -2.13 2.44 -7.86
CA ALA A 18 -1.74 3.31 -6.75
C ALA A 18 -2.97 4.00 -6.12
N PRO A 19 -2.93 4.31 -4.80
CA PRO A 19 -3.96 5.13 -4.19
C PRO A 19 -3.97 6.55 -4.79
N PRO A 20 -5.07 7.31 -4.63
CA PRO A 20 -5.17 8.67 -5.14
C PRO A 20 -4.12 9.60 -4.49
N ALA A 21 -3.81 10.73 -5.15
CA ALA A 21 -2.86 11.71 -4.63
C ALA A 21 -3.19 12.18 -3.20
N THR A 22 -4.48 12.31 -2.88
CA THR A 22 -4.99 12.69 -1.56
C THR A 22 -4.52 11.76 -0.44
N TYR A 23 -4.27 10.47 -0.72
CA TYR A 23 -3.70 9.54 0.26
C TYR A 23 -2.32 10.02 0.74
N TYR A 24 -1.48 10.47 -0.19
CA TYR A 24 -0.12 10.93 0.09
C TYR A 24 -0.10 12.29 0.79
N GLU A 25 -1.02 13.19 0.42
CA GLU A 25 -1.22 14.48 1.07
C GLU A 25 -1.61 14.34 2.55
N MET A 26 -2.29 13.25 2.92
CA MET A 26 -2.72 12.98 4.29
C MET A 26 -1.66 12.29 5.16
N LEU A 27 -0.52 11.85 4.61
CA LEU A 27 0.47 11.07 5.37
C LEU A 27 1.09 11.86 6.52
N ASP A 28 1.45 13.12 6.31
CA ASP A 28 2.06 13.96 7.35
C ASP A 28 1.12 14.19 8.54
N GLY A 29 -0.19 14.28 8.29
CA GLY A 29 -1.19 14.40 9.35
C GLY A 29 -1.42 13.10 10.12
N ARG A 30 -1.35 11.95 9.43
CA ARG A 30 -1.55 10.62 10.03
C ARG A 30 -0.33 10.09 10.77
N LEU A 31 0.85 10.36 10.23
CA LEU A 31 2.15 9.87 10.72
C LEU A 31 3.14 11.04 10.81
N PRO A 32 2.91 12.01 11.70
CA PRO A 32 3.77 13.17 11.81
C PRO A 32 5.21 12.75 12.08
N GLY A 33 6.16 13.29 11.31
CA GLY A 33 7.58 12.98 11.45
C GLY A 33 8.00 11.59 10.96
N HIS A 34 7.24 10.96 10.07
CA HIS A 34 7.57 9.64 9.52
C HIS A 34 8.90 9.59 8.73
N GLY A 35 9.37 10.72 8.19
CA GLY A 35 10.72 10.81 7.57
C GLY A 35 10.91 10.02 6.27
N GLU A 36 9.82 9.62 5.59
CA GLU A 36 9.87 9.00 4.26
C GLU A 36 9.74 10.05 3.16
N ASP A 37 10.30 9.76 1.98
CA ASP A 37 10.10 10.59 0.79
C ASP A 37 8.69 10.34 0.21
N VAL A 38 7.74 11.22 0.54
CA VAL A 38 6.35 11.14 0.09
C VAL A 38 6.24 11.13 -1.44
N LYS A 39 7.07 11.89 -2.15
CA LYS A 39 7.07 11.90 -3.63
C LYS A 39 7.60 10.56 -4.17
N GLY A 40 8.63 10.02 -3.52
CA GLY A 40 9.17 8.70 -3.81
C GLY A 40 8.14 7.58 -3.62
N LEU A 41 7.31 7.66 -2.57
CA LEU A 41 6.19 6.75 -2.32
C LEU A 41 5.12 6.88 -3.42
N GLN A 42 4.67 8.11 -3.68
CA GLN A 42 3.62 8.42 -4.64
C GLN A 42 3.95 7.97 -6.07
N SER A 43 5.16 8.29 -6.54
CA SER A 43 5.62 7.91 -7.89
C SER A 43 5.66 6.39 -8.12
N ARG A 44 5.69 5.59 -7.04
CA ARG A 44 5.76 4.13 -7.08
C ARG A 44 4.47 3.44 -6.63
N GLY A 45 3.49 4.19 -6.14
CA GLY A 45 2.27 3.62 -5.55
C GLY A 45 2.52 2.91 -4.22
N LEU A 46 3.63 3.18 -3.53
CA LEU A 46 3.93 2.55 -2.24
C LEU A 46 2.97 3.08 -1.17
N LEU A 47 2.57 2.20 -0.26
CA LEU A 47 1.74 2.53 0.89
C LEU A 47 2.62 2.68 2.13
N LEU A 48 2.23 3.57 3.04
CA LEU A 48 2.88 3.82 4.32
C LEU A 48 1.85 3.78 5.46
N ASP A 49 2.15 2.99 6.48
CA ASP A 49 1.32 2.88 7.69
C ASP A 49 2.20 2.72 8.94
N GLY A 50 1.58 2.69 10.11
CA GLY A 50 2.25 2.39 11.36
C GLY A 50 1.98 3.46 12.42
N THR A 51 3.00 3.80 13.20
CA THR A 51 2.90 4.84 14.24
C THR A 51 4.21 5.56 14.42
N THR A 52 4.14 6.87 14.62
CA THR A 52 5.27 7.72 15.01
C THR A 52 5.23 8.12 16.48
N GLU A 53 4.23 7.63 17.23
CA GLU A 53 4.04 7.92 18.64
C GLU A 53 5.03 7.16 19.53
N GLY A 54 5.27 7.68 20.75
CA GLY A 54 6.13 7.02 21.74
C GLY A 54 7.63 7.12 21.46
N GLY A 55 8.06 8.02 20.57
CA GLY A 55 9.47 8.34 20.31
C GLY A 55 10.26 7.27 19.56
N SER A 56 9.63 6.15 19.23
CA SER A 56 10.23 5.06 18.44
C SER A 56 9.31 4.72 17.26
N PRO A 57 9.47 5.42 16.11
CA PRO A 57 8.65 5.20 14.95
C PRO A 57 8.70 3.74 14.48
N ARG A 58 7.52 3.19 14.19
CA ARG A 58 7.33 1.88 13.57
C ARG A 58 6.58 2.09 12.27
N LEU A 59 7.28 2.03 11.15
CA LEU A 59 6.76 2.35 9.81
C LEU A 59 6.73 1.14 8.88
N LEU A 60 5.56 0.87 8.34
CA LEU A 60 5.27 -0.24 7.45
C LEU A 60 5.11 0.28 6.02
N LEU A 61 6.05 -0.10 5.15
CA LEU A 61 5.98 0.21 3.73
C LEU A 61 5.52 -1.04 2.97
N GLN A 62 4.50 -0.92 2.13
CA GLN A 62 3.90 -2.04 1.40
C GLN A 62 3.63 -1.71 -0.07
N ILE A 63 3.64 -2.76 -0.90
CA ILE A 63 3.17 -2.72 -2.30
C ILE A 63 2.68 -4.11 -2.70
N PHE A 64 1.65 -4.16 -3.53
CA PHE A 64 0.98 -5.39 -3.93
C PHE A 64 1.10 -5.62 -5.44
N ALA A 65 1.54 -6.81 -5.83
CA ALA A 65 1.48 -7.26 -7.21
C ALA A 65 0.02 -7.57 -7.58
N GLN A 66 -0.34 -7.42 -8.86
CA GLN A 66 -1.62 -7.94 -9.35
C GLN A 66 -1.66 -9.46 -9.19
N ALA A 67 -2.86 -10.04 -9.05
CA ALA A 67 -3.00 -11.48 -9.02
C ALA A 67 -2.54 -12.09 -10.36
N GLN A 68 -1.63 -13.06 -10.31
CA GLN A 68 -1.06 -13.72 -11.51
C GLN A 68 -1.36 -15.22 -11.54
N VAL A 69 -1.81 -15.81 -10.42
CA VAL A 69 -2.14 -17.23 -10.31
C VAL A 69 -3.54 -17.35 -9.68
N GLY A 70 -4.57 -17.34 -10.53
CA GLY A 70 -5.96 -17.28 -10.05
C GLY A 70 -6.19 -16.04 -9.18
N PRO A 71 -6.80 -16.16 -7.98
CA PRO A 71 -6.98 -15.04 -7.05
C PRO A 71 -5.73 -14.73 -6.20
N VAL A 72 -4.63 -15.48 -6.36
CA VAL A 72 -3.42 -15.30 -5.55
C VAL A 72 -2.60 -14.12 -6.05
N PHE A 73 -2.29 -13.21 -5.14
CA PHE A 73 -1.40 -12.07 -5.33
C PHE A 73 -0.25 -12.10 -4.33
N PHE A 74 0.78 -11.30 -4.59
CA PHE A 74 1.97 -11.20 -3.74
C PHE A 74 2.10 -9.81 -3.15
N GLU A 75 2.60 -9.75 -1.93
CA GLU A 75 2.92 -8.52 -1.21
C GLU A 75 4.43 -8.40 -1.03
N PHE A 76 4.95 -7.18 -1.20
CA PHE A 76 6.31 -6.82 -0.81
C PHE A 76 6.26 -5.78 0.30
N ILE A 77 6.90 -6.09 1.42
CA ILE A 77 6.82 -5.32 2.65
C ILE A 77 8.21 -4.98 3.20
N GLN A 78 8.36 -3.76 3.71
CA GLN A 78 9.49 -3.35 4.52
C GLN A 78 9.01 -2.84 5.87
N ARG A 79 9.57 -3.38 6.93
CA ARG A 79 9.33 -2.99 8.32
C ARG A 79 10.50 -2.13 8.80
N LYS A 80 10.24 -0.92 9.30
CA LYS A 80 11.25 -0.03 9.90
C LYS A 80 10.90 0.25 11.36
N GLY A 81 11.76 -0.14 12.30
CA GLY A 81 11.51 -0.09 13.75
C GLY A 81 11.46 -1.48 14.39
N ASP A 82 11.24 -1.54 15.71
CA ASP A 82 11.11 -2.79 16.46
C ASP A 82 9.65 -3.27 16.47
N TYR A 83 9.40 -4.41 15.79
CA TYR A 83 8.08 -5.02 15.67
C TYR A 83 8.05 -6.31 16.48
N LYS A 84 7.75 -6.19 17.77
CA LYS A 84 7.56 -7.37 18.63
C LYS A 84 6.22 -8.05 18.40
N ASP A 85 5.19 -7.26 18.08
CA ASP A 85 3.85 -7.72 17.71
C ASP A 85 3.26 -6.83 16.59
N GLY A 86 2.48 -7.43 15.69
CA GLY A 86 2.13 -6.85 14.40
C GLY A 86 1.19 -5.65 14.44
N PHE A 87 1.21 -4.84 13.37
CA PHE A 87 0.04 -4.13 12.85
C PHE A 87 0.30 -3.47 11.48
N GLY A 88 -0.77 -3.27 10.70
CA GLY A 88 -0.82 -2.61 9.39
C GLY A 88 -2.26 -2.53 8.82
N GLU A 89 -3.28 -2.35 9.67
CA GLU A 89 -4.69 -2.39 9.24
C GLU A 89 -5.05 -1.30 8.24
N GLY A 90 -4.42 -0.12 8.30
CA GLY A 90 -4.70 0.99 7.40
C GLY A 90 -4.30 0.69 5.96
N ASN A 91 -3.12 0.07 5.76
CA ASN A 91 -2.70 -0.40 4.44
C ASN A 91 -3.57 -1.54 3.92
N PHE A 92 -4.07 -2.41 4.80
CA PHE A 92 -4.96 -3.50 4.43
C PHE A 92 -6.34 -2.99 3.95
N LYS A 93 -6.87 -1.93 4.57
CA LYS A 93 -8.09 -1.27 4.09
C LYS A 93 -7.90 -0.62 2.72
N ALA A 94 -6.80 0.14 2.55
CA ALA A 94 -6.49 0.76 1.25
C ALA A 94 -6.27 -0.28 0.14
N LEU A 95 -5.68 -1.43 0.48
CA LEU A 95 -5.56 -2.59 -0.41
C LEU A 95 -6.94 -3.13 -0.82
N PHE A 96 -7.83 -3.38 0.14
CA PHE A 96 -9.17 -3.88 -0.14
C PHE A 96 -9.96 -2.95 -1.06
N GLU A 97 -9.93 -1.64 -0.82
CA GLU A 97 -10.59 -0.65 -1.68
C GLU A 97 -10.00 -0.61 -3.11
N SER A 98 -8.72 -0.95 -3.27
CA SER A 98 -8.11 -1.09 -4.60
C SER A 98 -8.48 -2.42 -5.27
N MET A 99 -8.55 -3.52 -4.52
CA MET A 99 -8.93 -4.84 -5.04
C MET A 99 -10.42 -4.90 -5.42
N GLU A 100 -11.28 -4.30 -4.61
CA GLU A 100 -12.72 -4.19 -4.90
C GLU A 100 -12.96 -3.44 -6.20
N ARG A 101 -12.22 -2.33 -6.42
CA ARG A 101 -12.25 -1.60 -7.70
C ARG A 101 -11.81 -2.45 -8.89
N ASP A 102 -10.75 -3.25 -8.74
CA ASP A 102 -10.31 -4.18 -9.80
C ASP A 102 -11.35 -5.28 -10.07
N GLN A 103 -11.99 -5.83 -9.03
CA GLN A 103 -13.05 -6.83 -9.19
C GLN A 103 -14.33 -6.25 -9.83
N ILE A 104 -14.68 -4.99 -9.53
CA ILE A 104 -15.76 -4.26 -10.22
C ILE A 104 -15.38 -4.05 -11.70
N GLN A 105 -14.15 -3.62 -12.01
CA GLN A 105 -13.69 -3.43 -13.39
C GLN A 105 -13.69 -4.73 -14.21
N ARG A 106 -13.37 -5.87 -13.57
CA ARG A 106 -13.43 -7.20 -14.18
C ARG A 106 -14.85 -7.77 -14.27
N GLY A 107 -15.86 -7.06 -13.75
CA GLY A 107 -17.27 -7.48 -13.76
C GLY A 107 -17.59 -8.64 -12.82
N VAL A 108 -16.69 -8.97 -11.89
CA VAL A 108 -16.84 -10.08 -10.93
C VAL A 108 -17.69 -9.64 -9.73
N LEU A 109 -17.58 -8.38 -9.31
CA LEU A 109 -18.46 -7.75 -8.31
C LEU A 109 -19.48 -6.85 -9.01
N LYS A 110 -20.76 -6.98 -8.63
CA LYS A 110 -21.81 -6.02 -8.98
C LYS A 110 -21.92 -5.00 -7.85
N THR A 111 -21.91 -3.70 -8.16
CA THR A 111 -22.28 -2.68 -7.19
C THR A 111 -23.76 -2.87 -6.85
N GLU A 112 -24.09 -3.24 -5.61
CA GLU A 112 -25.47 -3.15 -5.17
C GLU A 112 -25.87 -1.67 -5.20
N GLU A 113 -26.77 -1.32 -6.12
CA GLU A 113 -27.46 -0.03 -6.07
C GLU A 113 -28.18 0.01 -4.73
N LYS A 114 -27.74 0.90 -3.83
CA LYS A 114 -28.50 1.23 -2.65
C LYS A 114 -29.83 1.84 -3.11
N VAL A 115 -30.89 1.04 -3.06
CA VAL A 115 -32.30 1.48 -3.16
C VAL A 115 -32.66 2.27 -1.90
#